data_AF-A0A210QP93-F1
#
_entry.id   AF-A0A210QP93-F1
#
_cell.length_a   1.000
_cell.length_b   1.000
_cell.length_c   1.000
_cell.angle_alpha   90.00
_cell.angle_beta   90.00
_cell.angle_gamma   90.00
#
_symmetry.space_group_name_H-M   'P 1'
#
loop_
_entity.id
_entity.type
_entity.pdbx_description
1 polymer ?
#
loop_
_entity_poly.entity_id
_entity_poly.type
_entity_poly.pdbx_seq_one_letter_code
_entity_poly.pdbx_strand_id
1 'polypeptide(L)'
;MGAAPEDYRRAAPPHSFIHVDDFESPKALADYLHKLDTNDALFDEYFQWKGTGSFVNTFFWCRLCAMVHEIPNHQSTVYKDLERWWRGPGVCIGQEKWRDRPRTSKIIIDDY
;
A
#
# COMPACT_ATOMS: atom_id res chain seq x y z
N MET A 1 -14.99 -4.33 -3.41
CA MET A 1 -13.62 -4.87 -3.14
C MET A 1 -12.94 -3.95 -2.17
N GLY A 2 -12.24 -4.48 -1.15
CA GLY A 2 -11.63 -3.66 -0.10
C GLY A 2 -12.54 -3.51 1.13
N ALA A 3 -12.28 -2.48 1.93
CA ALA A 3 -13.11 -2.14 3.09
C ALA A 3 -14.46 -1.55 2.65
N ALA A 4 -15.37 -1.27 3.60
CA ALA A 4 -16.63 -0.60 3.24
C ALA A 4 -16.36 0.84 2.76
N PRO A 5 -17.20 1.41 1.89
CA PRO A 5 -17.08 2.80 1.44
C PRO A 5 -16.91 3.79 2.61
N GLU A 6 -17.57 3.52 3.73
CA GLU A 6 -17.56 4.37 4.92
C GLU A 6 -16.23 4.41 5.65
N ASP A 7 -15.47 3.31 5.59
CA ASP A 7 -14.13 3.27 6.16
C ASP A 7 -13.20 4.18 5.37
N TYR A 8 -13.34 4.20 4.04
CA TYR A 8 -12.59 5.13 3.18
C TYR A 8 -13.03 6.57 3.41
N ARG A 9 -14.33 6.87 3.50
CA ARG A 9 -14.82 8.24 3.77
C ARG A 9 -14.35 8.79 5.11
N ARG A 10 -14.15 7.94 6.12
CA ARG A 10 -13.63 8.33 7.43
C ARG A 10 -12.11 8.57 7.44
N ALA A 11 -11.36 7.86 6.58
CA ALA A 11 -9.90 7.86 6.60
C ALA A 11 -9.26 8.72 5.51
N ALA A 12 -9.90 8.85 4.34
CA ALA A 12 -9.38 9.57 3.19
C ALA A 12 -10.02 10.96 3.05
N PRO A 13 -9.31 11.94 2.48
CA PRO A 13 -9.91 13.22 2.15
C PRO A 13 -11.14 13.07 1.25
N PRO A 14 -12.16 13.93 1.39
CA PRO A 14 -13.30 13.94 0.49
C PRO A 14 -12.86 14.04 -0.97
N HIS A 15 -13.53 13.31 -1.86
CA HIS A 15 -13.26 13.31 -3.30
C HIS A 15 -11.82 12.92 -3.70
N SER A 16 -11.10 12.16 -2.86
CA SER A 16 -9.72 11.71 -3.14
C SER A 16 -9.59 10.27 -3.64
N PHE A 17 -10.71 9.54 -3.73
CA PHE A 17 -10.71 8.12 -4.10
C PHE A 17 -11.95 7.75 -4.91
N ILE A 18 -11.85 6.62 -5.60
CA ILE A 18 -12.92 5.99 -6.37
C ILE A 18 -13.25 4.68 -5.68
N HIS A 19 -14.49 4.49 -5.21
CA HIS A 19 -14.89 3.20 -4.65
C HIS A 19 -15.51 2.34 -5.73
N VAL A 20 -15.16 1.04 -5.77
CA VAL A 20 -15.66 0.15 -6.82
C VAL A 20 -17.18 -0.08 -6.73
N ASP A 21 -17.74 0.00 -5.52
CA ASP A 21 -19.18 -0.16 -5.29
C ASP A 21 -19.99 1.10 -5.68
N ASP A 22 -19.33 2.20 -6.06
CA ASP A 22 -20.01 3.38 -6.63
C ASP A 22 -20.43 3.15 -8.10
N PHE A 23 -20.05 2.02 -8.69
CA PHE A 23 -20.32 1.67 -10.09
C PHE A 23 -21.17 0.41 -10.17
N GLU A 24 -22.12 0.41 -11.12
CA GLU A 24 -23.04 -0.72 -11.32
C GLU A 24 -22.35 -2.00 -11.80
N SER A 25 -21.15 -1.88 -12.40
CA SER A 25 -20.37 -3.04 -12.87
C SER A 25 -18.88 -2.73 -13.01
N PRO A 26 -18.01 -3.75 -13.03
CA PRO A 26 -16.59 -3.57 -13.34
C PRO A 26 -16.34 -2.91 -14.71
N LYS A 27 -17.23 -3.14 -15.69
CA LYS A 27 -17.13 -2.49 -16.99
C LYS A 27 -17.38 -0.98 -16.88
N ALA A 28 -18.41 -0.57 -16.14
CA ALA A 28 -18.71 0.85 -15.92
C ALA A 28 -17.54 1.57 -15.22
N LEU A 29 -16.91 0.90 -14.24
CA LEU A 29 -15.69 1.42 -13.62
C LEU A 29 -14.54 1.53 -14.64
N ALA A 30 -14.29 0.50 -15.45
CA ALA A 30 -13.23 0.53 -16.46
C ALA A 30 -13.45 1.65 -17.49
N ASP A 31 -14.67 1.82 -17.98
CA ASP A 31 -15.03 2.90 -18.90
C ASP A 31 -14.78 4.28 -18.25
N TYR A 32 -15.10 4.44 -16.97
CA TYR A 32 -14.82 5.66 -16.21
C TYR A 32 -13.31 5.91 -16.04
N LEU A 33 -12.53 4.88 -15.73
CA LEU A 33 -11.07 5.01 -15.60
C LEU A 33 -10.41 5.38 -16.92
N HIS A 34 -10.88 4.88 -18.06
CA HIS A 34 -10.39 5.31 -19.38
C HIS A 34 -10.72 6.78 -19.68
N LYS A 35 -11.90 7.25 -19.27
CA LYS A 35 -12.26 8.68 -19.35
C LYS A 35 -11.33 9.52 -18.46
N LEU A 36 -11.02 9.02 -17.26
CA LEU A 36 -10.15 9.72 -16.31
C LEU A 36 -8.71 9.85 -16.84
N ASP A 37 -8.16 8.77 -17.39
CA ASP A 37 -6.81 8.70 -17.96
C ASP A 37 -6.60 9.65 -19.15
N THR A 38 -7.66 9.97 -19.89
CA THR A 38 -7.60 10.85 -21.06
C THR A 38 -7.95 12.31 -20.76
N ASN A 39 -8.31 12.65 -19.52
CA ASN A 39 -8.71 13.98 -19.12
C ASN A 39 -8.00 14.42 -17.84
N ASP A 40 -6.84 15.05 -18.03
CA ASP A 40 -6.00 15.56 -16.93
C ASP A 40 -6.77 16.45 -15.96
N ALA A 41 -7.66 17.33 -16.47
CA ALA A 41 -8.43 18.22 -15.61
C ALA A 41 -9.36 17.44 -14.66
N LEU A 42 -10.03 16.39 -15.17
CA LEU A 42 -10.88 15.52 -14.35
C LEU A 42 -10.05 14.66 -13.39
N PHE A 43 -8.89 14.19 -13.82
CA PHE A 43 -7.97 13.45 -12.95
C PHE A 43 -7.44 14.34 -11.81
N ASP A 44 -7.11 15.60 -12.10
CA ASP A 44 -6.60 16.56 -11.14
C ASP A 44 -7.60 16.92 -10.04
N GLU A 45 -8.91 16.79 -10.29
CA GLU A 45 -9.96 16.97 -9.28
C GLU A 45 -9.73 16.06 -8.05
N TYR A 46 -9.24 14.83 -8.26
CA TYR A 46 -8.93 13.87 -7.19
C TYR A 46 -7.74 14.28 -6.31
N PHE A 47 -7.00 15.33 -6.69
CA PHE A 47 -5.86 15.85 -5.95
C PHE A 47 -6.09 17.25 -5.39
N GLN A 48 -7.27 17.84 -5.56
CA GLN A 48 -7.58 19.18 -5.02
C GLN A 48 -7.51 19.26 -3.49
N TRP A 49 -7.61 18.13 -2.80
CA TRP A 49 -7.39 18.06 -1.36
C TRP A 49 -5.92 18.32 -0.96
N LYS A 50 -4.95 18.21 -1.89
CA LYS A 50 -3.56 18.55 -1.59
C LYS A 50 -3.47 20.03 -1.23
N GLY A 51 -2.99 20.32 -0.02
CA GLY A 51 -2.88 21.69 0.49
C GLY A 51 -4.06 22.15 1.34
N THR A 52 -5.14 21.36 1.47
CA THR A 52 -6.23 21.68 2.42
C THR A 52 -5.93 21.21 3.84
N GLY A 53 -4.93 20.33 4.01
CA GLY A 53 -4.45 19.86 5.31
C GLY A 53 -3.09 20.44 5.69
N SER A 54 -2.81 20.48 7.00
CA SER A 54 -1.49 20.81 7.53
C SER A 54 -0.73 19.53 7.87
N PHE A 55 0.55 19.47 7.49
CA PHE A 55 1.44 18.45 8.01
C PHE A 55 1.74 18.78 9.47
N VAL A 56 1.18 17.99 10.39
CA VAL A 56 1.60 18.04 11.78
C VAL A 56 2.99 17.42 11.83
N ASN A 57 4.01 18.25 12.04
CA ASN A 57 5.34 17.75 12.31
C ASN A 57 5.34 17.08 13.68
N THR A 58 5.14 15.76 13.69
CA THR A 58 5.20 14.95 14.89
C THR A 58 6.65 14.68 15.32
N PHE A 59 7.64 15.28 14.66
CA PHE A 59 9.06 14.98 14.83
C PHE A 59 9.34 13.47 14.70
N PHE A 60 8.61 12.82 13.79
CA PHE A 60 8.68 11.37 13.58
C PHE A 60 10.12 10.89 13.43
N TRP A 61 10.91 11.56 12.59
CA TRP A 61 12.31 11.22 12.37
C TRP A 61 13.19 11.42 13.61
N CYS A 62 12.95 12.46 14.41
CA CYS A 62 13.67 12.65 15.68
C CYS A 62 13.31 11.57 16.69
N ARG A 63 12.03 11.16 16.78
CA ARG A 63 11.59 10.07 17.66
C ARG A 63 12.17 8.74 17.24
N LEU A 64 12.16 8.44 15.94
CA LEU A 64 12.80 7.23 15.40
C LEU A 64 14.30 7.23 15.70
N CYS A 65 14.98 8.36 15.48
CA CYS A 65 16.40 8.52 15.79
C CYS A 65 16.69 8.31 17.29
N ALA A 66 15.91 8.93 18.18
CA ALA A 66 16.04 8.74 19.62
C ALA A 66 15.84 7.28 20.01
N MET A 67 14.77 6.63 19.51
CA MET A 67 14.53 5.20 19.76
C MET A 67 15.73 4.35 19.34
N VAL A 68 16.30 4.57 18.15
CA VAL A 68 17.46 3.79 17.68
C VAL A 68 18.69 3.97 18.59
N HIS A 69 18.92 5.18 19.10
CA HIS A 69 20.07 5.47 19.95
C HIS A 69 19.86 5.12 21.43
N GLU A 70 18.61 5.06 21.89
CA GLU A 70 18.26 4.71 23.26
C GLU A 70 18.16 3.20 23.50
N ILE A 71 18.18 2.37 22.44
CA ILE A 71 18.20 0.90 22.58
C ILE A 71 19.50 0.49 23.32
N PRO A 72 19.40 0.01 24.58
CA PRO A 72 20.57 -0.46 25.31
C PRO A 72 21.13 -1.68 24.60
N ASN A 73 22.45 -1.73 24.41
CA ASN A 73 23.11 -2.81 23.66
C ASN A 73 22.61 -2.94 22.21
N HIS A 74 22.26 -1.84 21.52
CA HIS A 74 22.14 -1.84 20.06
C HIS A 74 23.49 -2.24 19.46
N GLN A 75 23.65 -3.55 19.25
CA GLN A 75 24.64 -4.10 18.35
C GLN A 75 24.00 -4.07 16.97
N SER A 76 24.65 -3.43 16.01
CA SER A 76 24.26 -3.56 14.61
C SER A 76 24.22 -5.05 14.26
N THR A 77 23.03 -5.61 14.10
CA THR A 77 22.86 -7.02 13.75
C THR A 77 23.08 -7.16 12.25
N VAL A 78 24.25 -7.66 11.87
CA VAL A 78 24.54 -8.03 10.49
C VAL A 78 24.06 -9.46 10.26
N TYR A 79 22.97 -9.61 9.51
CA TYR A 79 22.46 -10.90 9.10
C TYR A 79 23.14 -11.33 7.80
N LYS A 80 23.92 -12.42 7.85
CA LYS A 80 24.56 -12.99 6.65
C LYS A 80 23.56 -13.62 5.67
N ASP A 81 22.40 -14.02 6.18
CA ASP A 81 21.32 -14.64 5.42
C ASP A 81 19.99 -14.10 5.94
N LEU A 82 19.36 -13.24 5.14
CA LEU A 82 18.11 -12.57 5.50
C LEU A 82 16.93 -13.54 5.51
N GLU A 83 16.92 -14.54 4.62
CA GLU A 83 15.85 -15.54 4.54
C GLU A 83 15.87 -16.43 5.77
N ARG A 84 17.05 -16.85 6.22
CA ARG A 84 17.20 -17.60 7.47
C ARG A 84 16.80 -16.78 8.69
N TRP A 85 17.10 -15.48 8.73
CA TRP A 85 16.66 -14.60 9.82
C TRP A 85 15.14 -14.41 9.83
N TRP A 86 14.54 -14.18 8.65
CA TRP A 86 13.12 -13.85 8.51
C TRP A 86 12.21 -15.08 8.61
N ARG A 87 12.64 -16.25 8.08
CA ARG A 87 11.84 -17.48 7.91
C ARG A 87 12.63 -18.75 8.19
N GLY A 88 13.59 -18.68 9.11
CA GLY A 88 14.39 -19.84 9.52
C GLY A 88 13.60 -20.91 10.27
N PRO A 89 14.26 -22.04 10.60
CA PRO A 89 13.66 -23.10 11.41
C PRO A 89 13.12 -22.56 12.74
N GLY A 90 11.87 -22.90 13.07
CA GLY A 90 11.22 -22.46 14.32
C GLY A 90 10.49 -21.12 14.25
N VAL A 91 10.53 -20.41 13.12
CA VAL A 91 9.73 -19.20 12.90
C VAL A 91 8.32 -19.62 12.41
N CYS A 92 7.27 -19.16 13.10
CA CYS A 92 5.87 -19.41 12.76
C CYS A 92 5.39 -18.58 11.56
N ILE A 93 6.14 -18.64 10.47
CA ILE A 93 5.75 -18.11 9.18
C ILE A 93 5.89 -19.30 8.22
N GLY A 94 4.83 -19.59 7.46
CA GLY A 94 4.76 -20.80 6.63
C GLY A 94 6.05 -21.04 5.83
N GLN A 95 6.48 -22.31 5.76
CA GLN A 95 7.70 -22.74 5.06
C GLN A 95 7.62 -22.54 3.54
N GLU A 96 6.42 -22.25 3.02
CA GLU A 96 6.20 -21.96 1.62
C GLU A 96 6.74 -20.59 1.25
N LYS A 97 7.65 -20.56 0.28
CA LYS A 97 8.06 -19.31 -0.37
C LYS A 97 6.99 -18.91 -1.35
N TRP A 98 6.68 -17.61 -1.42
CA TRP A 98 5.71 -17.08 -2.40
C TRP A 98 6.11 -17.39 -3.85
N ARG A 99 7.41 -17.56 -4.13
CA ARG A 99 7.95 -17.97 -5.44
C ARG A 99 7.63 -19.41 -5.82
N ASP A 100 7.44 -20.28 -4.83
CA ASP A 100 7.17 -21.70 -5.03
C ASP A 100 5.66 -21.97 -5.11
N ARG A 101 4.84 -20.94 -4.87
CA ARG A 101 3.39 -21.05 -5.02
C ARG A 101 3.05 -21.11 -6.50
N PRO A 102 2.32 -22.15 -6.96
CA PRO A 102 1.87 -22.19 -8.34
C PRO A 102 1.01 -20.94 -8.59
N ARG A 103 1.41 -20.14 -9.59
CA ARG A 103 0.64 -18.97 -10.01
C ARG A 103 -0.72 -19.46 -10.50
N THR A 104 -1.77 -19.21 -9.73
CA THR A 104 -3.14 -19.63 -10.04
C THR A 104 -3.84 -18.70 -11.04
N SER A 105 -3.21 -17.58 -11.40
CA SER A 105 -3.77 -16.64 -12.36
C SER A 105 -3.48 -17.08 -13.80
N LYS A 106 -4.55 -17.34 -14.57
CA LYS A 106 -4.51 -17.51 -16.03
C LYS A 106 -4.41 -16.17 -16.78
N ILE A 107 -4.34 -15.04 -16.08
CA ILE A 107 -4.54 -13.70 -16.64
C ILE A 107 -3.21 -12.99 -16.93
N ILE A 108 -2.11 -13.40 -16.28
CA ILE A 108 -0.78 -12.82 -16.51
C ILE A 108 0.05 -13.88 -17.24
N ILE A 109 0.10 -13.75 -18.56
CA ILE A 109 1.00 -14.52 -19.43
C ILE A 109 2.29 -13.70 -19.48
N ASP A 110 3.40 -14.30 -19.02
CA ASP A 110 4.74 -13.71 -19.13
C ASP A 110 5.14 -13.75 -20.62
N ASP A 111 4.90 -12.65 -21.36
CA ASP A 111 5.54 -12.41 -22.65
C ASP A 111 6.79 -11.54 -22.39
N TYR A 112 7.91 -12.22 -22.10
CA TYR A 112 9.27 -11.72 -22.32
C TYR A 112 10.26 -12.88 -22.48
#